data_AF-A0A6A4V3D8-F1
#
_entry.id   AF-A0A6A4V3D8-F1
#
_cell.length_a   1.000
_cell.length_b   1.000
_cell.length_c   1.000
_cell.angle_alpha   90.00
_cell.angle_beta   90.00
_cell.angle_gamma   90.00
#
_symmetry.space_group_name_H-M   'P 1'
#
loop_
_entity.id
_entity.type
_entity.pdbx_description
1 polymer ?
#
loop_
_entity_poly.entity_id
_entity_poly.type
_entity_poly.pdbx_seq_one_letter_code
_entity_poly.pdbx_strand_id
1 'polypeptide(L)' 'NPIGHRIQEVFIGNEPIDRLRTYFAAFVTDQGVAIKYGNHRKKLDIRAVEAMQTYLKKHKPISAELRGTYIVV' A
#
# COMPACT_ATOMS: atom_id res chain seq x y z
N ASN A 1 16.34 7.96 15.59
CA ASN A 1 15.42 6.97 15.00
C ASN A 1 15.87 5.54 15.29
N PRO A 2 15.66 5.03 16.52
CA PRO A 2 16.13 3.70 16.91
C PRO A 2 15.39 2.59 16.15
N ILE A 3 16.02 1.43 16.04
CA ILE A 3 15.44 0.25 15.38
C ILE A 3 14.11 -0.11 16.10
N GLY A 4 13.09 -0.46 15.33
CA GLY A 4 11.76 -0.82 15.85
C GLY A 4 10.83 0.36 16.16
N HIS A 5 11.32 1.60 16.16
CA HIS A 5 10.53 2.79 16.53
C HIS A 5 10.48 3.84 15.42
N ARG A 6 10.78 3.43 14.18
CA ARG A 6 10.79 4.33 13.00
C ARG A 6 9.41 4.74 12.54
N ILE A 7 8.42 3.91 12.85
CA ILE A 7 7.02 4.13 12.56
C ILE A 7 6.35 4.20 13.93
N GLN A 8 5.78 5.36 14.25
CA GLN A 8 5.13 5.59 15.54
C GLN A 8 3.64 5.23 15.46
N GLU A 9 2.95 5.82 14.48
CA GLU A 9 1.52 5.63 14.27
C GLU A 9 1.23 5.24 12.82
N VAL A 10 0.21 4.40 12.62
CA VAL A 10 -0.25 3.95 11.30
C VAL A 10 -1.76 4.01 11.28
N PHE A 11 -2.29 4.64 10.23
CA PHE A 11 -3.72 4.81 10.01
C PHE A 11 -4.14 4.16 8.70
N ILE A 12 -5.34 3.58 8.67
CA ILE A 12 -6.01 3.10 7.46
C ILE A 12 -7.20 4.02 7.19
N GLY A 13 -7.03 4.95 6.25
CA GLY A 13 -7.93 6.10 6.14
C GLY A 13 -7.76 7.00 7.36
N ASN A 14 -8.84 7.28 8.08
CA ASN A 14 -8.82 8.14 9.28
C ASN A 14 -8.77 7.33 10.59
N GLU A 15 -8.74 6.00 10.51
CA GLU A 15 -8.79 5.12 11.68
C GLU A 15 -7.40 4.56 12.01
N PRO A 16 -7.01 4.50 13.30
CA PRO A 16 -5.81 3.78 13.71
C PRO A 16 -5.86 2.32 13.23
N ILE A 17 -4.70 1.77 12.87
CA ILE A 17 -4.65 0.37 12.44
C ILE A 17 -5.14 -0.56 13.56
N ASP A 18 -6.10 -1.43 13.23
CA ASP A 18 -6.47 -2.54 14.09
C ASP A 18 -5.47 -3.69 13.87
N ARG A 19 -4.68 -3.98 14.90
CA ARG A 19 -3.63 -4.99 14.87
C ARG A 19 -4.16 -6.42 14.75
N LEU A 20 -5.43 -6.66 15.08
CA LEU A 20 -6.06 -7.98 14.99
C LEU A 20 -6.80 -8.19 13.67
N ARG A 21 -6.99 -7.12 12.88
CA ARG A 21 -7.70 -7.17 11.60
C ARG A 21 -6.77 -7.57 10.45
N THR A 22 -7.31 -8.36 9.53
CA THR A 22 -6.67 -8.62 8.23
C THR A 22 -7.13 -7.61 7.19
N TYR A 23 -6.18 -7.04 6.45
CA TYR A 23 -6.44 -6.05 5.39
C TYR A 23 -6.02 -6.60 4.03
N PHE A 24 -6.78 -6.27 2.99
CA PHE A 24 -6.37 -6.53 1.61
C PHE A 24 -5.24 -5.58 1.22
N ALA A 25 -4.20 -6.12 0.61
CA ALA A 25 -3.06 -5.36 0.14
C ALA A 25 -2.70 -5.78 -1.29
N ALA A 26 -2.24 -4.79 -2.06
CA ALA A 26 -1.57 -5.00 -3.33
C ALA A 26 -0.13 -4.48 -3.23
N PHE A 27 0.82 -5.21 -3.80
CA PHE A 27 2.23 -4.86 -3.79
C PHE A 27 2.87 -5.26 -5.12
N VAL A 28 4.01 -4.65 -5.45
CA VAL A 28 4.63 -4.80 -6.78
C VAL A 28 5.63 -5.95 -6.83
N THR A 29 6.44 -6.14 -5.79
CA THR A 29 7.51 -7.14 -5.78
C THR A 29 7.59 -7.91 -4.47
N ASP A 30 8.02 -9.18 -4.55
CA ASP A 30 8.28 -10.00 -3.37
C ASP A 30 9.46 -9.49 -2.52
N GLN A 31 10.36 -8.68 -3.11
CA GLN A 31 11.41 -7.98 -2.36
C GLN A 31 10.83 -6.89 -1.43
N GLY A 32 9.73 -6.23 -1.86
CA GLY A 32 9.02 -5.25 -1.04
C GLY A 32 8.17 -5.89 0.07
N VAL A 33 7.64 -7.09 -0.18
CA VAL A 33 6.87 -7.86 0.81
C VAL A 33 7.32 -9.32 0.78
N ALA A 34 8.24 -9.65 1.70
CA ALA A 34 8.82 -10.99 1.81
C ALA A 34 7.74 -12.08 1.86
N ILE A 35 8.02 -13.23 1.24
CA ILE A 35 7.04 -14.31 1.01
C ILE A 35 6.44 -14.90 2.30
N LYS A 36 7.16 -14.77 3.43
CA LYS A 36 6.71 -15.20 4.75
C LYS A 36 5.57 -14.36 5.33
N TYR A 37 5.22 -13.23 4.71
CA TYR A 37 4.15 -12.33 5.17
C TYR A 37 2.90 -12.40 4.29
N GLY A 38 1.74 -12.24 4.93
CA GLY A 38 0.42 -12.28 4.30
C GLY A 38 -0.08 -13.71 4.08
N ASN A 39 -1.35 -13.82 3.71
CA ASN A 39 -1.99 -15.08 3.32
C ASN A 39 -2.74 -14.88 1.99
N HIS A 40 -3.10 -15.98 1.32
CA HIS A 40 -3.86 -15.96 0.06
C HIS A 40 -3.26 -15.07 -1.04
N ARG A 41 -1.92 -15.09 -1.17
CA ARG A 41 -1.21 -14.28 -2.19
C ARG A 41 -1.62 -14.72 -3.59
N LYS A 42 -1.98 -13.76 -4.44
CA LYS A 42 -2.30 -13.98 -5.85
C LYS A 42 -1.36 -13.16 -6.72
N LYS A 43 -0.60 -13.84 -7.59
CA LYS A 43 0.17 -13.18 -8.65
C LYS A 43 -0.79 -12.85 -9.79
N LEU A 44 -0.84 -11.57 -10.16
CA LEU A 44 -1.58 -11.13 -11.34
C LEU A 44 -0.63 -11.07 -12.55
N ASP A 45 -1.14 -11.46 -13.71
CA ASP A 45 -0.41 -11.36 -14.98
C ASP A 45 -0.61 -9.98 -15.62
N ILE A 46 -0.34 -8.93 -14.85
CA ILE A 46 -0.37 -7.53 -15.30
C ILE A 46 0.84 -6.81 -14.73
N ARG A 47 1.55 -6.05 -15.57
CA ARG A 47 2.66 -5.23 -15.07
C ARG A 47 2.10 -4.01 -14.36
N ALA A 48 2.76 -3.55 -13.28
CA ALA A 48 2.29 -2.40 -12.51
C ALA A 48 2.06 -1.14 -13.37
N VAL A 49 2.94 -0.90 -14.35
CA VAL A 49 2.80 0.22 -15.30
C VAL A 49 1.53 0.10 -16.17
N GLU A 50 1.14 -1.11 -16.57
CA GLU A 50 -0.07 -1.36 -17.37
C GLU A 50 -1.33 -1.17 -16.53
N ALA A 51 -1.30 -1.62 -15.27
CA ALA A 51 -2.37 -1.39 -14.31
C ALA A 51 -2.60 0.10 -14.08
N MET A 52 -1.52 0.88 -13.88
CA MET A 52 -1.57 2.33 -13.74
C MET A 52 -2.13 3.01 -14.99
N GLN A 53 -1.62 2.68 -16.18
CA GLN A 53 -2.12 3.24 -17.44
C GLN A 53 -3.61 2.94 -17.64
N THR A 54 -4.05 1.72 -17.33
CA THR A 54 -5.47 1.33 -17.41
C THR A 54 -6.32 2.13 -16.44
N TYR A 55 -5.85 2.35 -15.21
CA TYR A 55 -6.54 3.17 -14.21
C TYR A 55 -6.68 4.63 -14.67
N LEU A 56 -5.59 5.26 -15.11
CA LEU A 56 -5.58 6.67 -15.54
C LEU A 56 -6.40 6.91 -16.81
N LYS A 57 -6.49 5.93 -17.72
CA LYS A 57 -7.37 6.04 -18.90
C LYS A 57 -8.85 6.11 -18.51
N LYS A 58 -9.24 5.40 -17.45
CA LYS A 58 -10.63 5.32 -16.96
C LYS A 58 -11.03 6.51 -16.09
N HIS A 59 -10.09 7.14 -15.39
CA HIS A 59 -10.37 8.20 -14.42
C HIS A 59 -9.81 9.54 -14.90
N LYS A 60 -10.70 10.41 -15.40
CA LYS A 60 -10.38 11.76 -15.88
C LYS A 60 -11.27 12.80 -15.17
N PRO A 61 -10.73 13.98 -14.81
CA PRO A 61 -9.32 14.38 -14.92
C PRO A 61 -8.42 13.56 -13.98
N ILE A 62 -7.11 13.58 -14.25
CA ILE A 62 -6.15 12.89 -13.39
C ILE A 62 -6.17 13.54 -12.00
N SER A 63 -6.39 12.73 -10.97
CA SER A 63 -6.33 13.13 -9.56
C SER A 63 -5.33 12.24 -8.81
N ALA A 64 -4.70 12.79 -7.78
CA ALA A 64 -3.75 12.09 -6.92
C ALA A 64 -4.07 12.43 -5.46
N GLU A 65 -5.08 11.74 -4.92
CA GLU A 65 -5.69 12.03 -3.62
C GLU A 65 -4.83 11.60 -2.44
N LEU A 66 -4.00 10.57 -2.61
CA LEU A 66 -3.13 10.01 -1.58
C LEU A 66 -1.81 10.81 -1.44
N ARG A 67 -1.93 12.11 -1.14
CA ARG A 67 -0.79 13.00 -0.86
C ARG A 67 -0.77 13.34 0.62
N GLY A 68 0.42 13.64 1.16
CA GLY A 68 0.57 14.06 2.56
C GLY A 68 0.22 12.96 3.58
N THR A 69 0.34 11.69 3.21
CA THR A 69 -0.02 10.55 4.07
C THR A 69 1.07 10.17 5.07
N TYR A 70 2.10 11.01 5.23
CA TYR A 70 3.13 10.86 6.25
C TYR A 70 3.56 12.22 6.75
N ILE A 71 3.97 12.27 8.01
CA ILE A 71 4.60 13.42 8.64
C ILE A 71 5.92 12.97 9.26
N VAL A 72 6.89 13.88 9.31
CA VAL A 72 8.13 13.67 10.03
C VAL A 72 7.96 14.29 11.41
N VAL A 73 8.21 13.50 12.44
CA VAL A 73 8.14 13.87 13.86
C VAL A 73 9.48 13.72 14.54
#